data_AF-A0A392VB78-F1
#
_entry.id   AF-A0A392VB78-F1
#
_cell.length_a   1.000
_cell.length_b   1.000
_cell.length_c   1.000
_cell.angle_alpha   90.00
_cell.angle_beta   90.00
_cell.angle_gamma   90.00
#
_symmetry.space_group_name_H-M   'P 1'
#
loop_
_entity.id
_entity.type
_entity.pdbx_description
1 polymer ?
#
loop_
_entity_poly.entity_id
_entity_poly.type
_entity_poly.pdbx_seq_one_letter_code
_entity_poly.pdbx_strand_id
1 'polypeptide(L)' 'MDFNTMIRDCNISWVEEFYANALGYTLDDYTSTVRGKTIRYSPERIDEIFGF' A
#
# COMPACT_ATOMS: atom_id res chain seq x y z
N MET A 1 10.25 24.63 2.20
CA MET A 1 9.67 23.74 1.17
C MET A 1 8.25 24.20 0.94
N ASP A 2 7.83 24.30 -0.32
CA ASP A 2 6.45 24.64 -0.64
C ASP A 2 5.53 23.47 -0.27
N PHE A 3 4.39 23.79 0.36
CA PHE A 3 3.46 22.79 0.90
C PHE A 3 2.90 21.87 -0.21
N ASN A 4 2.69 22.40 -1.42
CA ASN A 4 2.21 21.59 -2.54
C ASN A 4 3.28 20.60 -3.02
N THR A 5 4.56 20.94 -2.86
CA THR A 5 5.67 20.04 -3.19
C THR A 5 5.71 18.85 -2.23
N MET A 6 5.54 19.09 -0.92
CA MET A 6 5.49 18.01 0.08
C MET A 6 4.28 17.09 -0.10
N ILE A 7 3.12 17.64 -0.46
CA ILE A 7 1.91 16.83 -0.75
C ILE A 7 2.11 15.99 -2.01
N ARG A 8 2.75 16.54 -3.05
CA ARG A 8 3.05 15.82 -4.28
C ARG A 8 4.00 14.64 -4.02
N ASP A 9 5.05 14.85 -3.24
CA ASP A 9 6.00 13.81 -2.89
C ASP A 9 5.37 12.72 -2.01
N CYS A 10 4.50 13.10 -1.05
CA CYS A 10 3.71 12.14 -0.28
C CYS A 10 2.77 11.29 -1.16
N ASN A 11 2.14 11.89 -2.16
CA ASN A 11 1.26 11.16 -3.08
C ASN A 11 2.03 10.18 -3.96
N ILE A 12 3.22 10.57 -4.46
CA ILE A 12 4.07 9.68 -5.27
C ILE A 12 4.55 8.49 -4.43
N SER A 13 5.02 8.75 -3.21
CA SER A 13 5.47 7.70 -2.29
C SER A 13 4.36 6.71 -1.95
N TRP A 14 3.10 7.16 -1.85
CA TRP A 14 1.96 6.28 -1.58
C TRP A 14 1.65 5.35 -2.77
N VAL A 15 1.71 5.88 -4.00
CA VAL A 15 1.47 5.09 -5.22
C VAL A 15 2.58 4.07 -5.45
N GLU A 16 3.84 4.45 -5.25
CA GLU A 16 4.97 3.53 -5.38
C GLU A 16 4.91 2.40 -4.36
N GLU A 17 4.59 2.72 -3.10
CA GLU A 17 4.44 1.72 -2.02
C GLU A 17 3.25 0.79 -2.29
N PHE A 18 2.13 1.30 -2.82
CA PHE A 18 0.98 0.47 -3.23
C PHE A 18 1.35 -0.53 -4.34
N TYR A 19 2.01 -0.08 -5.42
CA TYR A 19 2.40 -0.96 -6.52
C TYR A 19 3.48 -1.98 -6.12
N ALA A 20 4.44 -1.60 -5.28
CA ALA A 20 5.44 -2.52 -4.76
C ALA A 20 4.80 -3.63 -3.91
N ASN A 21 3.80 -3.28 -3.09
CA ASN A 21 3.03 -4.24 -2.30
C ASN A 21 2.08 -5.09 -3.17
N ALA A 22 1.55 -4.57 -4.28
CA ALA A 22 0.67 -5.34 -5.17
C ALA A 22 1.45 -6.33 -6.07
N LEU A 23 2.67 -5.97 -6.49
CA LEU A 23 3.48 -6.76 -7.42
C LEU A 23 4.52 -7.66 -6.74
N GLY A 24 4.85 -7.40 -5.46
CA GLY A 24 5.96 -8.04 -4.75
C GLY A 24 5.60 -9.23 -3.86
N TYR A 25 4.31 -9.55 -3.68
CA TYR A 25 3.89 -10.53 -2.67
C TYR A 25 3.46 -11.88 -3.26
N THR A 26 3.94 -12.96 -2.64
CA THR A 26 3.35 -14.29 -2.76
C THR A 26 1.94 -14.25 -2.19
N LEU A 27 0.96 -14.86 -2.88
CA LEU A 27 -0.48 -14.85 -2.56
C LEU A 27 -0.81 -15.08 -1.06
N ASP A 28 0.06 -15.78 -0.33
CA ASP A 28 -0.13 -16.16 1.08
C ASP A 28 0.37 -15.15 2.13
N ASP A 29 1.19 -14.17 1.79
CA ASP A 29 1.83 -13.30 2.80
C ASP A 29 1.21 -11.91 2.84
N TYR A 30 -0.13 -11.87 2.90
CA TYR A 30 -1.06 -10.72 2.95
C TYR A 30 -0.62 -9.56 3.86
N THR A 31 0.52 -9.00 3.58
CA THR A 31 1.21 -7.99 4.37
C THR A 31 1.63 -6.90 3.43
N SER A 32 1.58 -5.67 3.90
CA SER A 32 1.94 -4.49 3.14
C SER A 32 2.69 -3.59 4.09
N THR A 33 3.79 -3.03 3.63
CA THR A 33 4.43 -1.94 4.36
C THR A 33 3.78 -0.64 3.91
N VAL A 34 3.27 0.15 4.87
CA VAL A 34 2.71 1.49 4.64
C VAL A 34 3.45 2.46 5.56
N ARG A 35 4.19 3.41 4.99
CA ARG A 35 5.01 4.40 5.73
C ARG A 35 5.96 3.74 6.75
N GLY A 36 6.54 2.60 6.40
CA GLY A 36 7.44 1.85 7.28
C GLY A 36 6.74 1.04 8.39
N LYS A 37 5.41 0.90 8.33
CA LYS A 37 4.64 0.02 9.19
C LYS A 37 4.15 -1.17 8.41
N THR A 38 4.46 -2.38 8.87
CA THR A 38 3.90 -3.61 8.31
C THR A 38 2.48 -3.79 8.80
N ILE A 39 1.53 -3.83 7.87
CA ILE A 39 0.11 -4.13 8.09
C ILE A 39 -0.14 -5.51 7.52
N ARG A 40 -0.88 -6.36 8.23
CA ARG A 40 -1.35 -7.65 7.74
C ARG A 40 -2.85 -7.58 7.48
N TYR A 41 -3.27 -7.97 6.29
CA TYR A 41 -4.66 -8.11 5.90
C TYR A 41 -5.09 -9.57 6.11
N SER A 42 -6.33 -9.78 6.57
CA SER A 42 -6.97 -11.09 6.44
C SER A 42 -7.56 -11.23 5.03
N PRO A 43 -7.64 -12.46 4.49
CA PRO A 43 -8.22 -12.71 3.17
C PRO A 43 -9.62 -12.09 3.01
N GLU A 44 -10.46 -12.22 4.03
CA GLU A 44 -11.81 -11.62 4.09
C GLU A 44 -11.84 -10.10 3.90
N ARG A 45 -10.78 -9.38 4.32
CA ARG A 45 -10.66 -7.92 4.13
C ARG A 45 -10.24 -7.56 2.71
N ILE A 46 -9.46 -8.43 2.08
CA ILE A 46 -9.05 -8.26 0.68
C ILE A 46 -10.27 -8.50 -0.22
N ASP A 47 -11.02 -9.56 0.04
CA ASP A 47 -12.26 -9.86 -0.68
C ASP A 47 -13.28 -8.72 -0.53
N GLU A 48 -13.44 -8.14 0.66
CA GLU A 48 -14.31 -6.98 0.90
C GLU A 48 -13.88 -5.72 0.10
N ILE A 49 -12.57 -5.47 -0.01
CA ILE A 49 -12.04 -4.27 -0.69
C ILE A 49 -12.09 -4.41 -2.21
N PHE A 50 -11.80 -5.60 -2.74
CA PHE A 50 -11.66 -5.83 -4.18
C PHE A 50 -12.88 -6.50 -4.81
N GLY A 51 -13.81 -7.04 -4.01
CA GLY A 51 -15.10 -7.56 -4.46
C GLY A 51 -15.00 -8.84 -5.30
N PHE A 52 -14.06 -9.72 -4.96
CA PHE A 52 -13.93 -11.05 -5.57
C PHE A 52 -15.04 -12.01 -5.11
#